data_AF-A0A914EMI1-F1
#
_entry.id   AF-A0A914EMI1-F1
#
_cell.length_a   1.000
_cell.length_b   1.000
_cell.length_c   1.000
_cell.angle_alpha   90.00
_cell.angle_beta   90.00
_cell.angle_gamma   90.00
#
_symmetry.space_group_name_H-M   'P 1'
#
loop_
_entity.id
_entity.type
_entity.pdbx_description
1 polymer ?
#
loop_
_entity_poly.entity_id
_entity_poly.type
_entity_poly.pdbx_seq_one_letter_code
_entity_poly.pdbx_strand_id
1 'polypeptide(L)'
;MVDSEDVTNGICEVLCDRIVRADRNNENFRVFIMLPLRPGYPGDIKKDEYSTLIVLLHLSYSAITRGPNSLIENLKKRGVSDPWKYISVTSLRTYDDFCGKLVFSPIFEGILSNFRRPK
;
A
#
# COMPACT_ATOMS: atom_id res chain seq x y z
N MET A 1 3.17 11.49 -2.37
CA MET A 1 3.05 11.58 -3.84
C MET A 1 4.29 12.33 -4.32
N VAL A 2 4.82 12.00 -5.49
CA VAL A 2 6.01 12.70 -6.03
C VAL A 2 5.53 14.02 -6.65
N ASP A 3 6.19 15.13 -6.34
CA ASP A 3 5.90 16.47 -6.89
C ASP A 3 4.44 16.94 -6.67
N SER A 4 3.85 16.62 -5.51
CA SER A 4 2.50 17.05 -5.12
C SER A 4 2.57 18.17 -4.07
N GLU A 5 1.78 19.22 -4.25
CA GLU A 5 1.67 20.32 -3.28
C GLU A 5 0.93 19.90 -1.99
N ASP A 6 0.02 18.93 -2.08
CA ASP A 6 -0.80 18.47 -0.95
C ASP A 6 -0.04 17.53 0.02
N VAL A 7 1.01 16.85 -0.45
CA VAL A 7 1.74 15.84 0.30
C VAL A 7 3.23 16.13 0.29
N THR A 8 3.73 16.64 1.41
CA THR A 8 5.11 17.17 1.53
C THR A 8 6.18 16.15 1.89
N ASN A 9 5.81 14.90 2.21
CA ASN A 9 6.83 13.89 2.54
C ASN A 9 7.58 13.44 1.28
N GLY A 10 8.91 13.52 1.30
CA GLY A 10 9.79 13.12 0.21
C GLY A 10 10.04 11.61 0.09
N ILE A 11 9.29 10.76 0.81
CA ILE A 11 9.55 9.30 0.84
C ILE A 11 9.42 8.72 -0.57
N CYS A 12 8.35 9.08 -1.29
CA CYS A 12 8.12 8.59 -2.65
C CYS A 12 9.18 9.12 -3.63
N GLU A 13 9.62 10.37 -3.45
CA GLU A 13 10.63 11.00 -4.28
C GLU A 13 11.99 10.30 -4.13
N VAL A 14 12.45 10.11 -2.89
CA VAL A 14 13.71 9.42 -2.59
C VAL A 14 13.68 7.96 -3.06
N LEU A 15 12.54 7.26 -2.91
CA LEU A 15 12.38 5.91 -3.44
C LEU A 15 12.49 5.90 -4.98
N CYS A 16 11.86 6.87 -5.64
CA CYS A 16 11.93 7.02 -7.09
C CYS A 16 13.39 7.24 -7.55
N ASP A 17 14.11 8.18 -6.93
CA ASP A 17 15.52 8.46 -7.22
C ASP A 17 16.41 7.23 -7.04
N ARG A 18 16.22 6.50 -5.94
CA ARG A 18 17.01 5.30 -5.64
C ARG A 18 16.79 4.19 -6.65
N ILE A 19 15.55 3.98 -7.09
CA ILE A 19 15.19 2.97 -8.10
C ILE A 19 15.74 3.38 -9.46
N VAL A 20 15.59 4.64 -9.88
CA VAL A 20 16.16 5.14 -11.14
C VAL A 20 17.68 4.95 -11.15
N ARG A 21 18.35 5.22 -10.02
CA ARG A 21 19.79 4.95 -9.90
C ARG A 21 20.11 3.45 -10.03
N ALA A 22 19.32 2.58 -9.38
CA ALA A 22 19.52 1.14 -9.48
C ALA A 22 19.36 0.65 -10.94
N ASP A 23 18.35 1.15 -11.63
CA ASP A 23 18.06 0.78 -13.03
C ASP A 23 19.19 1.20 -13.96
N ARG A 24 19.71 2.43 -13.81
CA ARG A 24 20.85 2.95 -14.58
C ARG A 24 22.15 2.17 -14.33
N ASN A 25 22.38 1.76 -13.09
CA ASN A 25 23.57 1.01 -12.70
C ASN A 25 23.41 -0.51 -12.90
N ASN A 26 22.25 -0.97 -13.36
CA ASN A 26 21.87 -2.39 -13.45
C ASN A 26 22.09 -3.14 -12.11
N GLU A 27 21.80 -2.48 -10.99
CA GLU A 27 21.91 -3.03 -9.65
C GLU A 27 20.68 -3.90 -9.32
N ASN A 28 20.91 -5.00 -8.59
CA ASN A 28 19.81 -5.75 -7.99
C ASN A 28 19.26 -4.99 -6.78
N PHE A 29 18.15 -4.28 -6.98
CA PHE A 29 17.47 -3.51 -5.95
C PHE A 29 15.98 -3.82 -5.97
N ARG A 30 15.37 -3.99 -4.80
CA ARG A 30 13.95 -4.28 -4.68
C ARG A 30 13.34 -3.65 -3.43
N VAL A 31 12.17 -3.07 -3.59
CA VAL A 31 11.37 -2.42 -2.55
C VAL A 31 10.09 -3.22 -2.35
N PHE A 32 9.87 -3.67 -1.11
CA PHE A 32 8.64 -4.34 -0.72
C PHE A 32 7.80 -3.38 0.10
N ILE A 33 6.63 -3.01 -0.44
CA ILE A 33 5.66 -2.13 0.22
C ILE A 33 4.56 -3.03 0.77
N MET A 34 4.51 -3.21 2.09
CA MET A 34 3.48 -3.99 2.75
C MET A 34 2.40 -3.05 3.30
N LEU A 35 1.20 -3.14 2.75
CA LEU A 35 0.04 -2.35 3.17
C LEU A 35 -1.04 -3.24 3.77
N PRO A 36 -1.82 -2.75 4.74
CA PRO A 36 -3.00 -3.47 5.20
C PRO A 36 -4.03 -3.54 4.07
N LEU A 37 -4.72 -4.68 3.95
CA LEU A 37 -5.85 -4.84 2.99
C LEU A 37 -6.98 -3.84 3.25
N ARG A 38 -7.16 -3.48 4.52
CA ARG A 38 -8.15 -2.52 4.98
C ARG A 38 -7.50 -1.68 6.07
N PRO A 39 -7.55 -0.34 6.01
CA PRO A 39 -7.10 0.48 7.14
C PRO A 39 -7.90 0.12 8.40
N GLY A 40 -7.25 0.14 9.57
CA GLY A 40 -7.85 -0.21 10.86
C GLY A 40 -8.81 0.86 11.39
N TYR A 41 -9.71 1.35 10.55
CA TYR A 41 -10.68 2.39 10.87
C TYR A 41 -12.10 1.80 10.88
N PRO A 42 -12.97 2.20 11.83
CA PRO A 42 -14.37 1.73 11.86
C PRO A 42 -15.13 2.28 10.64
N GLY A 43 -15.85 1.42 9.93
CA GLY A 43 -16.63 1.79 8.76
C GLY A 43 -16.70 0.65 7.73
N ASP A 44 -17.67 0.76 6.83
CA ASP A 44 -17.86 -0.20 5.74
C ASP A 44 -17.65 0.51 4.40
N ILE A 45 -16.89 -0.11 3.50
CA ILE A 45 -16.61 0.42 2.16
C ILE A 45 -17.89 0.39 1.29
N LYS A 46 -18.87 -0.43 1.67
CA LYS A 46 -20.13 -0.64 0.94
C LYS A 46 -21.22 0.40 1.22
N LYS A 47 -21.04 1.27 2.23
CA LYS A 47 -21.99 2.36 2.48
C LYS A 47 -21.61 3.52 1.57
N ASP A 48 -22.59 4.10 0.87
CA ASP A 48 -22.47 5.22 -0.11
C ASP A 48 -21.98 6.55 0.49
N GLU A 49 -21.25 6.51 1.60
CA GLU A 49 -20.71 7.66 2.30
C GLU A 49 -19.20 7.74 2.06
N TYR A 50 -18.68 8.94 1.85
CA TYR A 50 -17.24 9.23 1.76
C TYR A 50 -16.55 9.01 3.12
N SER A 51 -16.49 7.75 3.55
CA SER A 51 -15.89 7.37 4.81
C SER A 51 -14.39 7.64 4.81
N THR A 52 -13.84 7.93 5.98
CA THR A 52 -12.38 8.09 6.18
C THR A 52 -11.59 6.92 5.62
N LEU A 53 -12.17 5.70 5.60
CA LEU A 53 -11.60 4.53 4.94
C LEU A 53 -11.35 4.73 3.45
N ILE A 54 -12.35 5.25 2.72
CA ILE A 54 -12.23 5.52 1.28
C ILE A 54 -11.16 6.57 1.03
N VAL A 55 -11.10 7.63 1.84
CA VAL A 55 -10.08 8.68 1.72
C VAL A 55 -8.67 8.11 1.95
N LEU A 56 -8.47 7.30 2.99
CA LEU A 56 -7.19 6.66 3.27
C LEU A 56 -6.75 5.71 2.15
N LEU A 57 -7.70 4.92 1.63
CA LEU A 57 -7.45 4.06 0.46
C LEU A 57 -7.07 4.91 -0.76
N HIS A 58 -7.83 5.96 -1.05
CA HIS A 58 -7.57 6.85 -2.18
C HIS A 58 -6.16 7.45 -2.10
N LEU A 59 -5.78 8.03 -0.94
CA LEU A 59 -4.45 8.60 -0.75
C LEU A 59 -3.34 7.57 -0.94
N SER A 60 -3.54 6.34 -0.43
CA SER A 60 -2.57 5.25 -0.58
C SER A 60 -2.41 4.83 -2.04
N TYR A 61 -3.52 4.61 -2.75
CA TYR A 61 -3.50 4.26 -4.17
C TYR A 61 -2.89 5.36 -5.02
N SER A 62 -3.21 6.62 -4.72
CA SER A 62 -2.72 7.78 -5.46
C SER A 62 -1.23 8.05 -5.21
N ALA A 63 -0.71 7.70 -4.03
CA ALA A 63 0.72 7.77 -3.76
C ALA A 63 1.53 6.74 -4.56
N ILE A 64 1.00 5.52 -4.73
CA ILE A 64 1.79 4.40 -5.27
C ILE A 64 1.51 4.15 -6.75
N THR A 65 0.24 4.01 -7.14
CA THR A 65 -0.14 3.43 -8.44
C THR A 65 -1.03 4.32 -9.31
N ARG A 66 -1.78 5.27 -8.73
CA ARG A 66 -2.81 6.02 -9.44
C ARG A 66 -2.46 7.50 -9.56
N GLY A 67 -2.62 8.04 -10.76
CA GLY A 67 -2.40 9.46 -11.02
C GLY A 67 -0.96 9.80 -11.42
N PRO A 68 -0.78 11.01 -11.98
CA PRO A 68 0.47 11.43 -12.62
C PRO A 68 1.63 11.59 -11.64
N ASN A 69 1.31 11.81 -10.37
CA ASN A 69 2.24 12.04 -9.26
C ASN A 69 2.48 10.77 -8.42
N SER A 70 2.00 9.61 -8.89
CA SER A 70 2.25 8.33 -8.23
C SER A 70 3.69 7.86 -8.43
N LEU A 71 4.18 7.02 -7.51
CA LEU A 71 5.52 6.43 -7.59
C LEU A 71 5.73 5.68 -8.91
N ILE A 72 4.77 4.84 -9.31
CA ILE A 72 4.88 4.03 -10.53
C ILE A 72 4.92 4.90 -11.79
N GLU A 73 4.06 5.91 -11.90
CA GLU A 73 4.07 6.80 -13.07
C GLU A 73 5.34 7.66 -13.14
N ASN A 74 5.87 8.08 -11.99
CA ASN A 74 7.14 8.81 -11.95
C ASN A 74 8.34 7.95 -12.36
N LEU A 75 8.37 6.67 -11.99
CA LEU A 75 9.40 5.75 -12.46
C LEU A 75 9.38 5.58 -13.97
N LYS A 76 8.18 5.42 -14.56
CA LYS A 76 8.03 5.35 -16.03
C LYS A 76 8.50 6.63 -16.70
N LYS A 77 8.08 7.80 -16.20
CA LYS A 77 8.51 9.12 -16.71
C LYS A 77 10.02 9.30 -16.68
N ARG A 78 10.70 8.71 -15.69
CA ARG A 78 12.16 8.82 -15.50
C ARG A 78 12.96 7.73 -16.23
N GLY A 79 12.30 6.93 -17.08
CA GLY A 79 12.96 5.99 -18.00
C GLY A 79 12.99 4.54 -17.54
N VAL A 80 12.36 4.19 -16.42
CA VAL A 80 12.26 2.79 -15.97
C VAL A 80 11.18 2.08 -16.78
N SER A 81 11.58 1.12 -17.63
CA SER A 81 10.66 0.41 -18.54
C SER A 81 9.69 -0.51 -17.80
N ASP A 82 10.16 -1.21 -16.76
CA ASP A 82 9.34 -2.05 -15.90
C ASP A 82 9.54 -1.71 -14.41
N PRO A 83 8.69 -0.83 -13.83
CA PRO A 83 8.72 -0.51 -12.41
C PRO A 83 8.45 -1.72 -11.49
N TRP A 84 7.75 -2.75 -11.96
CA TRP A 84 7.38 -3.92 -11.14
C TRP A 84 8.56 -4.85 -10.87
N LYS A 85 9.65 -4.74 -11.65
CA LYS A 85 10.95 -5.36 -11.34
C LYS A 85 11.50 -4.87 -10.00
N TYR A 86 11.27 -3.60 -9.67
CA TYR A 86 11.84 -2.94 -8.49
C TYR A 86 10.86 -2.85 -7.32
N ILE A 87 9.55 -2.83 -7.57
CA ILE A 87 8.54 -2.62 -6.52
C ILE A 87 7.58 -3.80 -6.44
N SER A 88 7.30 -4.24 -5.21
CA SER A 88 6.24 -5.20 -4.93
C SER A 88 5.34 -4.67 -3.83
N VAL A 89 4.08 -4.39 -4.17
CA VAL A 89 3.05 -3.94 -3.22
C VAL A 89 2.24 -5.17 -2.80
N THR A 90 2.28 -5.50 -1.51
CA THR A 90 1.66 -6.72 -0.99
C THR A 90 0.90 -6.44 0.29
N SER A 91 0.06 -7.39 0.67
CA SER A 91 -0.71 -7.33 1.91
C SER A 91 -0.83 -8.73 2.49
N LEU A 92 -1.05 -8.82 3.80
CA LEU A 92 -1.20 -10.10 4.48
C LEU A 92 -2.66 -10.36 4.87
N ARG A 93 -3.09 -11.60 4.63
CA ARG A 93 -4.37 -12.16 5.04
C ARG A 93 -4.13 -13.51 5.68
N THR A 94 -4.86 -13.80 6.75
CA THR A 94 -4.93 -15.11 7.36
C THR A 94 -6.33 -15.69 7.20
N TYR A 95 -6.46 -17.00 7.39
CA TYR A 95 -7.73 -17.68 7.51
C TYR A 95 -7.73 -18.54 8.78
N ASP A 96 -8.91 -18.86 9.30
CA ASP A 96 -9.11 -19.74 10.45
C ASP A 96 -10.47 -20.44 10.36
N ASP A 97 -10.67 -21.51 11.14
CA ASP A 97 -11.98 -22.12 11.34
C ASP A 97 -12.68 -21.48 12.53
N PHE A 98 -13.86 -20.94 12.30
CA PHE A 98 -14.73 -20.45 13.36
C PHE A 98 -16.09 -21.13 13.28
N CYS A 99 -16.38 -21.97 14.28
CA CYS A 99 -17.65 -22.72 14.38
C CYS A 99 -17.94 -23.59 13.13
N GLY A 100 -16.93 -24.25 12.57
CA GLY A 100 -17.05 -25.10 11.38
C GLY A 100 -17.19 -24.31 10.08
N LYS A 101 -16.86 -23.02 10.10
CA LYS A 101 -16.87 -22.14 8.93
C LYS A 101 -15.50 -21.53 8.74
N LEU A 102 -15.00 -21.58 7.51
CA LEU A 102 -13.76 -20.91 7.13
C LEU A 102 -13.97 -19.39 7.15
N VAL A 103 -13.20 -18.70 7.97
CA VAL A 103 -13.20 -17.23 8.10
C VAL A 103 -11.87 -16.69 7.61
N PHE A 104 -11.91 -15.55 6.92
CA PHE A 104 -10.72 -14.84 6.44
C PHE A 104 -10.62 -13.48 7.12
N SER A 105 -9.43 -13.10 7.57
CA SER A 105 -9.19 -11.80 8.20
C SER A 105 -7.87 -11.19 7.74
N PRO A 106 -7.79 -9.86 7.54
CA PRO A 106 -6.50 -9.16 7.43
C PRO A 106 -5.69 -9.38 8.71
N ILE A 107 -4.38 -9.59 8.61
CA ILE A 107 -3.54 -9.90 9.80
C ILE A 107 -3.59 -8.78 10.86
N PHE A 108 -3.86 -7.54 10.44
CA PHE A 108 -4.02 -6.42 11.36
C PHE A 108 -5.24 -6.58 12.31
N GLU A 109 -6.35 -7.16 11.84
CA GLU A 109 -7.52 -7.43 12.70
C GLU A 109 -7.32 -8.68 13.57
N GLY A 110 -6.55 -9.66 13.10
CA GLY A 110 -6.24 -10.88 13.86
C GLY A 110 -5.42 -10.62 15.14
N ILE A 111 -4.58 -9.57 15.16
CA ILE A 111 -3.87 -9.16 16.38
C ILE A 111 -4.85 -8.52 17.37
N LEU A 112 -5.75 -7.65 16.89
CA LEU A 112 -6.73 -6.95 17.75
C LEU A 112 -7.80 -7.90 18.32
N SER A 113 -8.20 -8.94 17.59
CA SER A 113 -9.15 -9.95 18.10
C SER A 113 -8.54 -10.81 19.20
N ASN A 114 -7.23 -11.10 19.15
CA ASN A 114 -6.51 -11.81 20.19
C ASN A 114 -6.34 -11.01 21.50
N PHE A 115 -6.35 -9.67 21.42
CA PHE A 115 -6.35 -8.79 22.61
C PHE A 115 -7.73 -8.56 23.23
N ARG A 116 -8.83 -8.98 22.56
CA ARG A 116 -10.21 -8.83 23.05
C ARG A 116 -10.77 -10.06 23.76
N ARG A 117 -9.99 -11.12 23.98
CA ARG A 117 -10.43 -12.26 24.80
C ARG A 117 -10.27 -11.91 26.29
N PRO A 118 -11.36 -11.73 27.08
CA PRO A 118 -11.24 -11.79 28.53
C PRO A 118 -10.78 -13.20 28.93
N LYS A 119 -9.89 -13.28 29.94
CA LYS A 119 -9.61 -14.54 30.64
C LYS A 119 -10.84 -15.01 31.40
#